data_AF-A0A3B9F0X6-F1
#
_entry.id   AF-A0A3B9F0X6-F1
#
_cell.length_a   1.000
_cell.length_b   1.000
_cell.length_c   1.000
_cell.angle_alpha   90.00
_cell.angle_beta   90.00
_cell.angle_gamma   90.00
#
_symmetry.space_group_name_H-M   'P 1'
#
loop_
_entity.id
_entity.type
_entity.pdbx_description
1 polymer ?
#
loop_
_entity_poly.entity_id
_entity_poly.type
_entity_poly.pdbx_seq_one_letter_code
_entity_poly.pdbx_strand_id
1 'polypeptide(L)'
;MAVMFTACEKESDLSDELSAEDKIAVEGMEEALHTAEAYQDSLVWCDDPANNCDTAFVQYCDSLFHFGDAEYERHHDNYSHNNREDDHHHSGTNNHHHGSGGGHDEDEGDDHGHSIESHNEMNELRAVHLQYPPHR
;
A
#
# COMPACT_ATOMS: atom_id res chain seq x y z
N MET A 1 21.75 -1.90 -11.25
CA MET A 1 21.84 -1.68 -9.79
C MET A 1 20.74 -2.54 -9.19
N ALA A 2 21.09 -3.60 -8.46
CA ALA A 2 20.17 -4.67 -8.05
C ALA A 2 20.43 -5.04 -6.58
N VAL A 3 20.12 -4.13 -5.65
CA VAL A 3 20.40 -4.33 -4.20
C VAL A 3 19.26 -3.80 -3.31
N MET A 4 18.00 -3.83 -3.73
CA MET A 4 16.89 -3.33 -2.88
C MET A 4 15.69 -4.26 -2.71
N PHE A 5 15.66 -5.45 -3.34
CA PHE A 5 14.49 -6.33 -3.28
C PHE A 5 14.65 -7.57 -2.38
N THR A 6 15.88 -7.94 -2.01
CA THR A 6 16.15 -9.11 -1.14
C THR A 6 15.67 -8.92 0.31
N ALA A 7 15.26 -7.71 0.68
CA ALA A 7 14.78 -7.36 2.01
C ALA A 7 13.24 -7.41 2.09
N CYS A 8 12.56 -7.68 0.98
CA CYS A 8 11.11 -7.86 0.88
C CYS A 8 10.77 -9.31 0.47
N GLU A 9 11.66 -10.26 0.77
CA GLU A 9 11.46 -11.69 0.50
C GLU A 9 11.35 -12.44 1.84
N LYS A 10 10.38 -12.06 2.70
CA LYS A 10 9.96 -12.92 3.85
C LYS A 10 9.06 -14.08 3.39
N GLU A 11 9.11 -14.43 2.11
CA GLU A 11 8.31 -15.51 1.53
C GLU A 11 8.73 -16.88 2.10
N SER A 12 7.78 -17.54 2.76
CA SER A 12 7.66 -18.99 2.92
C SER A 12 8.64 -19.79 3.80
N ASP A 13 9.72 -19.19 4.33
CA ASP A 13 10.65 -19.88 5.26
C ASP A 13 10.70 -19.23 6.65
N LEU A 14 9.59 -18.57 7.03
CA LEU A 14 9.37 -18.08 8.39
C LEU A 14 9.10 -19.28 9.29
N SER A 15 10.17 -19.82 9.89
CA SER A 15 10.03 -20.64 11.10
C SER A 15 9.40 -19.86 12.27
N ASP A 16 9.33 -18.53 12.16
CA ASP A 16 8.83 -17.60 13.16
C ASP A 16 7.76 -16.67 12.55
N GLU A 17 6.59 -16.64 13.16
CA GLU A 17 5.45 -15.77 12.85
C GLU A 17 5.87 -14.29 12.67
N LEU A 18 5.21 -13.55 11.76
CA LEU A 18 5.42 -12.10 11.64
C LEU A 18 5.17 -11.41 12.99
N SER A 19 5.91 -10.32 13.27
CA SER A 19 5.60 -9.48 14.43
C SER A 19 4.22 -8.83 14.26
N ALA A 20 3.58 -8.43 15.37
CA ALA A 20 2.30 -7.73 15.30
C ALA A 20 2.41 -6.43 14.49
N GLU A 21 3.55 -5.75 14.57
CA GLU A 21 3.83 -4.53 13.82
C GLU A 21 3.98 -4.80 12.32
N ASP A 22 4.66 -5.89 11.94
CA ASP A 22 4.79 -6.30 10.54
C ASP A 22 3.44 -6.71 9.95
N LYS A 23 2.58 -7.40 10.72
CA LYS A 23 1.22 -7.74 10.29
C LYS A 23 0.41 -6.48 9.99
N ILE A 24 0.42 -5.50 10.89
CA ILE A 24 -0.24 -4.20 10.69
C ILE A 24 0.34 -3.45 9.48
N ALA A 25 1.65 -3.55 9.24
CA ALA A 25 2.28 -2.95 8.08
C ALA A 25 1.83 -3.62 6.77
N VAL A 26 1.78 -4.96 6.72
CA VAL A 26 1.29 -5.72 5.56
C VAL A 26 -0.18 -5.41 5.28
N GLU A 27 -1.05 -5.54 6.27
CA GLU A 27 -2.48 -5.20 6.15
C GLU A 27 -2.67 -3.76 5.63
N GLY A 28 -1.89 -2.81 6.17
CA GLY A 28 -1.94 -1.42 5.73
C GLY A 28 -1.42 -1.19 4.30
N MET A 29 -0.41 -1.94 3.86
CA MET A 29 0.04 -1.93 2.46
C MET A 29 -1.04 -2.49 1.52
N GLU A 30 -1.70 -3.58 1.89
CA GLU A 30 -2.80 -4.17 1.11
C GLU A 30 -4.00 -3.23 1.00
N GLU A 31 -4.42 -2.61 2.11
CA GLU A 31 -5.51 -1.61 2.10
C GLU A 31 -5.17 -0.39 1.24
N ALA A 32 -3.92 0.06 1.30
CA ALA A 32 -3.43 1.19 0.53
C ALA A 32 -3.37 0.88 -0.98
N LEU A 33 -2.90 -0.33 -1.35
CA LEU A 33 -2.90 -0.83 -2.71
C LEU A 33 -4.33 -0.92 -3.27
N HIS A 34 -5.25 -1.56 -2.55
CA HIS A 34 -6.66 -1.64 -2.96
C HIS A 34 -7.31 -0.27 -3.12
N THR A 35 -6.97 0.68 -2.25
CA THR A 35 -7.43 2.06 -2.38
C THR A 35 -6.92 2.68 -3.67
N ALA A 36 -5.61 2.59 -3.93
CA ALA A 36 -5.02 3.13 -5.15
C ALA A 36 -5.63 2.47 -6.40
N GLU A 37 -5.80 1.15 -6.42
CA GLU A 37 -6.41 0.41 -7.52
C GLU A 37 -7.84 0.86 -7.81
N ALA A 38 -8.69 0.94 -6.79
CA ALA A 38 -10.10 1.30 -6.97
C ALA A 38 -10.28 2.69 -7.59
N TYR A 39 -9.42 3.64 -7.22
CA TYR A 39 -9.48 5.00 -7.78
C TYR A 39 -8.76 5.11 -9.12
N GLN A 40 -7.74 4.29 -9.39
CA GLN A 40 -7.19 4.15 -10.73
C GLN A 40 -8.21 3.57 -11.71
N ASP A 41 -8.96 2.54 -11.32
CA ASP A 41 -10.05 1.97 -12.13
C ASP A 41 -11.14 3.00 -12.41
N SER A 42 -11.46 3.84 -11.43
CA SER A 42 -12.41 4.95 -11.59
C SER A 42 -11.91 5.99 -12.61
N LEU A 43 -10.60 6.30 -12.61
CA LEU A 43 -9.99 7.19 -13.61
C LEU A 43 -10.02 6.59 -15.02
N VAL A 44 -9.72 5.28 -15.14
CA VAL A 44 -9.82 4.55 -16.42
C VAL A 44 -11.27 4.57 -16.92
N TRP A 45 -12.25 4.34 -16.04
CA TRP A 45 -13.67 4.42 -16.38
C TRP A 45 -14.05 5.82 -16.88
N CYS A 46 -13.53 6.88 -16.25
CA CYS A 46 -13.78 8.26 -16.66
C CYS A 46 -13.09 8.68 -17.96
N ASP A 47 -12.05 7.97 -18.43
CA ASP A 47 -11.40 8.26 -19.71
C ASP A 47 -12.29 7.87 -20.91
N ASP A 48 -13.28 6.98 -20.72
CA ASP A 48 -14.29 6.70 -21.74
C ASP A 48 -15.25 7.91 -21.87
N PRO A 49 -15.31 8.57 -23.05
CA PRO A 49 -16.22 9.69 -23.29
C PRO A 49 -17.70 9.37 -23.07
N ALA A 50 -18.09 8.09 -23.04
CA ALA A 50 -19.45 7.66 -22.76
C ALA A 50 -19.88 7.88 -21.30
N ASN A 51 -18.93 7.96 -20.35
CA ASN A 51 -19.21 7.97 -18.92
C ASN A 51 -19.42 9.36 -18.31
N ASN A 52 -19.20 10.44 -19.07
CA ASN A 52 -19.51 11.84 -18.72
C ASN A 52 -19.15 12.21 -17.27
N CYS A 53 -17.95 11.84 -16.83
CA CYS A 53 -17.42 12.25 -15.53
C CYS A 53 -17.17 13.76 -15.51
N ASP A 54 -17.50 14.41 -14.40
CA ASP A 54 -17.13 15.80 -14.19
C ASP A 54 -15.68 15.93 -13.68
N THR A 55 -15.10 17.11 -13.88
CA THR A 55 -13.71 17.40 -13.47
C THR A 55 -13.48 17.25 -11.97
N ALA A 56 -14.50 17.50 -11.13
CA ALA A 56 -14.35 17.40 -9.68
C ALA A 56 -14.24 15.94 -9.24
N PHE A 57 -14.99 15.04 -9.87
CA PHE A 57 -14.90 13.61 -9.64
C PHE A 57 -13.55 13.04 -10.09
N VAL A 58 -13.05 13.45 -11.27
CA VAL A 58 -11.71 13.04 -11.74
C VAL A 58 -10.62 13.48 -10.76
N GLN A 59 -10.67 14.73 -10.28
CA GLN A 59 -9.72 15.23 -9.27
C GLN A 59 -9.84 14.51 -7.93
N TYR A 60 -11.05 14.11 -7.54
CA TYR A 60 -11.27 13.33 -6.33
C TYR A 60 -10.63 11.94 -6.45
N CYS A 61 -10.85 11.23 -7.56
CA CYS A 61 -10.22 9.93 -7.81
C CYS A 61 -8.69 10.05 -7.85
N ASP A 62 -8.16 11.05 -8.54
CA ASP A 62 -6.72 11.36 -8.57
C ASP A 62 -6.15 11.57 -7.15
N SER A 63 -6.85 12.35 -6.32
CA SER A 63 -6.43 12.60 -4.94
C SER A 63 -6.40 11.33 -4.09
N LEU A 64 -7.31 10.39 -4.32
CA LEU A 64 -7.39 9.16 -3.56
C LEU A 64 -6.44 8.08 -4.06
N PHE A 65 -6.12 8.08 -5.36
CA PHE A 65 -4.98 7.33 -5.87
C PHE A 65 -3.70 7.74 -5.14
N HIS A 66 -3.39 9.04 -5.10
CA HIS A 66 -2.19 9.56 -4.45
C HIS A 66 -2.20 9.36 -2.92
N PHE A 67 -3.38 9.34 -2.30
CA PHE A 67 -3.51 8.98 -0.89
C PHE A 67 -3.11 7.51 -0.66
N GLY A 68 -3.66 6.57 -1.43
CA GLY A 68 -3.27 5.16 -1.35
C GLY A 68 -1.78 4.95 -1.62
N ASP A 69 -1.23 5.64 -2.63
CA ASP A 69 0.20 5.61 -2.95
C ASP A 69 1.10 6.05 -1.79
N ALA A 70 0.72 7.13 -1.11
CA ALA A 70 1.47 7.63 0.05
C ALA A 70 1.33 6.73 1.28
N GLU A 71 0.14 6.16 1.53
CA GLU A 71 -0.08 5.24 2.64
C GLU A 71 0.65 3.91 2.44
N TYR A 72 0.73 3.41 1.20
CA TYR A 72 1.49 2.21 0.87
C TYR A 72 2.96 2.39 1.25
N GLU A 73 3.59 3.50 0.82
CA GLU A 73 4.99 3.81 1.17
C GLU A 73 5.16 4.02 2.68
N ARG A 74 4.19 4.66 3.35
CA ARG A 74 4.22 4.83 4.81
C ARG A 74 4.20 3.49 5.54
N HIS A 75 3.38 2.54 5.11
CA HIS A 75 3.30 1.22 5.73
C HIS A 75 4.52 0.36 5.38
N HIS A 76 5.00 0.45 4.15
CA HIS A 76 6.25 -0.16 3.71
C HIS A 76 7.44 0.30 4.56
N ASP A 77 7.56 1.60 4.84
CA ASP A 77 8.61 2.14 5.72
C ASP A 77 8.53 1.62 7.17
N ASN A 78 7.36 1.12 7.60
CA ASN A 78 7.17 0.52 8.92
C ASN A 78 7.34 -1.01 8.90
N TYR A 79 7.49 -1.63 7.73
CA TYR A 79 7.67 -3.07 7.60
C TYR A 79 9.14 -3.43 7.84
N SER A 80 9.41 -4.44 8.70
CA SER A 80 10.78 -4.87 8.93
C SER A 80 11.32 -5.70 7.77
N HIS A 81 12.45 -5.26 7.22
CA HIS A 81 13.02 -5.82 6.00
C HIS A 81 14.01 -6.97 6.26
N ASN A 82 14.37 -7.20 7.53
CA ASN A 82 15.23 -8.30 7.96
C ASN A 82 14.59 -9.06 9.14
N ASN A 83 14.68 -10.40 9.17
CA ASN A 83 14.32 -11.26 10.32
C ASN A 83 15.17 -11.04 11.58
N ARG A 84 15.76 -9.85 11.75
CA ARG A 84 16.54 -9.46 12.91
C ARG A 84 16.00 -8.12 13.36
N GLU A 85 15.39 -8.13 14.54
CA GLU A 85 15.01 -6.98 15.36
C GLU A 85 15.45 -5.62 14.76
N ASP A 86 14.48 -4.94 14.15
CA ASP A 86 14.44 -3.48 13.96
C ASP A 86 15.59 -2.87 13.13
N ASP A 87 15.49 -2.93 11.80
CA ASP A 87 16.22 -2.02 10.91
C ASP A 87 15.42 -0.76 10.52
N HIS A 88 14.19 -0.60 11.00
CA HIS A 88 13.26 0.45 10.56
C HIS A 88 12.44 1.13 11.67
N HIS A 89 13.09 1.58 12.74
CA HIS A 89 12.53 2.66 13.56
C HIS A 89 12.98 4.03 13.02
N HIS A 90 12.29 4.54 12.00
CA HIS A 90 12.34 5.98 11.71
C HIS A 90 11.67 6.75 12.85
N SER A 91 12.47 7.14 13.85
CA SER A 91 12.12 8.18 14.81
C SER A 91 11.96 9.51 14.07
N GLY A 92 10.74 9.80 13.62
CA GLY A 92 10.33 11.04 12.96
C GLY A 92 9.08 11.60 13.62
N THR A 93 9.27 12.29 14.73
CA THR A 93 8.27 12.96 15.58
C THR A 93 7.00 13.55 14.91
N ASN A 94 5.86 13.19 15.51
CA ASN A 94 4.68 13.99 15.90
C ASN A 94 3.43 14.14 14.98
N ASN A 95 2.30 13.71 15.60
CA ASN A 95 0.88 14.12 15.48
C ASN A 95 0.08 13.53 14.30
N HIS A 96 -1.05 12.83 14.46
CA HIS A 96 -2.15 12.98 15.43
C HIS A 96 -2.81 11.65 15.83
N HIS A 97 -3.17 11.62 17.11
CA HIS A 97 -3.92 10.59 17.84
C HIS A 97 -5.37 10.46 17.35
N HIS A 98 -5.80 9.27 16.94
CA HIS A 98 -7.18 8.81 17.08
C HIS A 98 -7.18 7.35 17.54
N GLY A 99 -7.47 7.16 18.83
CA GLY A 99 -7.65 5.84 19.43
C GLY A 99 -9.11 5.38 19.39
N SER A 100 -9.28 4.06 19.23
CA SER A 100 -10.36 3.17 19.73
C SER A 100 -10.22 1.90 18.89
N GLY A 101 -9.80 0.74 19.36
CA GLY A 101 -10.15 0.07 20.60
C GLY A 101 -11.19 -1.02 20.29
N GLY A 102 -10.81 -2.30 20.43
CA GLY A 102 -11.74 -3.42 20.48
C GLY A 102 -11.50 -4.49 19.43
N GLY A 103 -11.04 -5.67 19.87
CA GLY A 103 -10.67 -6.79 19.02
C GLY A 103 -11.82 -7.58 18.40
N HIS A 104 -11.45 -8.42 17.44
CA HIS A 104 -12.03 -9.74 17.24
C HIS A 104 -11.01 -10.62 16.55
N ASP A 105 -10.75 -11.77 17.17
CA ASP A 105 -10.02 -12.91 16.63
C ASP A 105 -10.71 -13.50 15.38
N GLU A 106 -9.93 -14.31 14.67
CA GLU A 106 -10.27 -15.29 13.63
C GLU A 106 -10.18 -14.82 12.17
N ASP A 107 -8.99 -14.97 11.57
CA ASP A 107 -8.87 -15.91 10.44
C ASP A 107 -7.44 -16.49 10.39
N GLU A 108 -7.33 -17.79 10.14
CA GLU A 108 -6.08 -18.48 9.81
C GLU A 108 -5.69 -18.08 8.38
N GLY A 109 -5.35 -16.80 8.21
CA GLY A 109 -4.70 -16.29 7.02
C GLY A 109 -3.23 -16.70 7.10
N ASP A 110 -2.83 -17.57 6.20
CA ASP A 110 -1.44 -17.90 5.91
C ASP A 110 -0.63 -16.58 5.92
N ASP A 111 0.22 -16.39 6.94
CA ASP A 111 0.93 -15.13 7.24
C ASP A 111 1.90 -14.82 6.07
N HIS A 112 1.36 -14.28 5.00
CA HIS A 112 2.09 -13.91 3.80
C HIS A 112 2.83 -12.61 4.13
N GLY A 113 4.16 -12.68 4.19
CA GLY A 113 4.98 -11.48 4.29
C GLY A 113 4.80 -10.56 3.08
N HIS A 114 5.27 -9.33 3.18
CA HIS A 114 5.38 -8.44 2.04
C HIS A 114 6.37 -9.01 1.02
N SER A 115 5.99 -9.03 -0.25
CA SER A 115 6.72 -9.72 -1.32
C SER A 115 7.17 -8.77 -2.44
N ILE A 116 8.02 -9.27 -3.34
CA ILE A 116 8.34 -8.54 -4.58
C ILE A 116 7.12 -8.38 -5.49
N GLU A 117 6.13 -9.27 -5.40
CA GLU A 117 4.94 -9.22 -6.24
C GLU A 117 4.09 -7.99 -5.91
N SER A 118 3.84 -7.71 -4.63
CA SER A 118 3.10 -6.51 -4.21
C SER A 118 3.82 -5.21 -4.58
N HIS A 119 5.16 -5.20 -4.62
CA HIS A 119 5.92 -4.08 -5.19
C HIS A 119 5.69 -3.89 -6.68
N ASN A 120 5.63 -4.98 -7.44
CA ASN A 120 5.40 -4.93 -8.88
C ASN A 120 3.99 -4.40 -9.16
N GLU A 121 2.99 -4.87 -8.42
CA GLU A 121 1.60 -4.40 -8.52
C GLU A 121 1.52 -2.87 -8.34
N MET A 122 2.10 -2.35 -7.25
CA MET A 122 2.06 -0.90 -7.01
C MET A 122 2.84 -0.10 -8.07
N ASN A 123 3.98 -0.62 -8.55
CA ASN A 123 4.75 0.04 -9.60
C ASN A 123 4.05 0.04 -10.96
N GLU A 124 3.36 -1.05 -11.31
CA GLU A 124 2.53 -1.14 -12.50
C GLU A 124 1.38 -0.15 -12.41
N LEU A 125 0.73 -0.06 -11.25
CA LEU A 125 -0.37 0.86 -11.03
C LEU A 125 0.06 2.33 -11.17
N ARG A 126 1.21 2.71 -10.60
CA ARG A 126 1.85 4.02 -10.81
C ARG A 126 2.11 4.29 -12.29
N ALA A 127 2.60 3.30 -13.03
CA ALA A 127 2.88 3.44 -14.46
C ALA A 127 1.61 3.64 -15.30
N VAL A 128 0.51 2.98 -14.93
CA VAL A 128 -0.81 3.21 -15.53
C VAL A 128 -1.30 4.60 -15.19
N HIS A 129 -1.23 5.01 -13.92
CA HIS A 129 -1.72 6.30 -13.45
C HIS A 129 -1.09 7.50 -14.16
N LEU A 130 0.21 7.43 -14.49
CA LEU A 130 0.91 8.46 -15.28
C LEU A 130 0.28 8.74 -16.66
N GLN A 131 -0.55 7.84 -17.18
CA GLN A 131 -1.27 8.00 -18.44
C GLN A 131 -2.56 8.82 -18.30
N TYR A 132 -3.03 9.03 -17.06
CA TYR A 132 -4.29 9.69 -16.70
C TYR A 132 -4.10 10.93 -15.80
N PRO A 133 -3.20 11.88 -16.14
CA PRO A 133 -2.98 13.05 -15.29
C PRO A 133 -4.25 13.90 -15.16
N PRO A 134 -4.45 14.63 -14.04
CA PRO A 134 -5.70 15.32 -13.65
C PRO A 134 -6.09 16.52 -14.52
N HIS A 135 -5.45 16.67 -15.68
CA HIS A 135 -5.61 17.78 -16.61
C HIS A 135 -5.88 17.26 -18.02
N ARG A 136 -7.12 16.82 -18.27
CA ARG A 136 -7.71 16.77 -19.62
C ARG A 136 -8.91 17.71 -19.69
#